data_AF-A0A420E1M4-F1
#
_entry.id   AF-A0A420E1M4-F1
#
_cell.length_a   1.000
_cell.length_b   1.000
_cell.length_c   1.000
_cell.angle_alpha   90.00
_cell.angle_beta   90.00
_cell.angle_gamma   90.00
#
_symmetry.space_group_name_H-M   'P 1'
#
loop_
_entity.id
_entity.type
_entity.pdbx_description
1 polymer ?
#
loop_
_entity_poly.entity_id
_entity_poly.type
_entity_poly.pdbx_seq_one_letter_code
_entity_poly.pdbx_strand_id
1 'polypeptide(L)'
;MNLITQYPYISIIIIIFILNSIIKKITRAKHSPIAKLSLFIMAIIAQACSPFAGPVDKSVSDSYYYSKSKKDIRYSPMGNWFSLGNTKLNADVKSFKVLGRDFGKDKNHVYFKSNIIDNEVDTATFYVHEDDYTCFDKNHVYIAINYMPQDINLINQEKKHLWKVAKANPKTFQKIDQDWAKDDKHYFYNYTPINVDYDFFKVLNKNFAKDQNQVYLLKNYELLVATTIDPTTSKKINDRYIADKNSIYDFQEYKNGKKVDSLTSIPYQNIDDLTILEDKFLLFDNTVIYDGVKIKNVDFSTFKIIQFPYSKDKNHVFYHSDVIEKADPNTFSIFETSYYSKDKNHVYVYGKLLKEADVATFGPSNEKHSLLYKDKNHTYRGDKIVEDN
;
A
#
# COMPACT_ATOMS: atom_id res chain seq x y z
N MET A 1 -34.64 21.60 -34.18
CA MET A 1 -33.16 21.56 -34.29
C MET A 1 -32.54 22.93 -34.04
N ASN A 2 -32.87 23.61 -32.91
CA ASN A 2 -32.31 24.93 -32.59
C ASN A 2 -32.23 25.27 -31.08
N LEU A 3 -32.39 24.27 -30.19
CA LEU A 3 -32.29 24.46 -28.73
C LEU A 3 -31.01 23.87 -28.11
N ILE A 4 -30.19 23.16 -28.90
CA ILE A 4 -29.01 22.43 -28.41
C ILE A 4 -27.72 23.27 -28.56
N THR A 5 -27.74 24.33 -29.35
CA THR A 5 -26.55 25.12 -29.69
C THR A 5 -26.31 26.36 -28.82
N GLN A 6 -27.26 26.76 -27.95
CA GLN A 6 -27.14 27.98 -27.14
C GLN A 6 -26.88 27.77 -25.63
N TYR A 7 -27.02 26.55 -25.08
CA TYR A 7 -26.80 26.31 -23.65
C TYR A 7 -26.20 24.93 -23.35
N PRO A 8 -24.87 24.75 -23.47
CA PRO A 8 -24.21 23.45 -23.26
C PRO A 8 -24.39 22.91 -21.83
N TYR A 9 -24.54 23.80 -20.83
CA TYR A 9 -24.72 23.40 -19.42
C TYR A 9 -26.14 22.90 -19.08
N ILE A 10 -27.17 23.39 -19.77
CA ILE A 10 -28.56 22.98 -19.50
C ILE A 10 -28.83 21.57 -20.05
N SER A 11 -28.23 21.22 -21.20
CA SER A 11 -28.30 19.86 -21.74
C SER A 11 -27.53 18.84 -20.89
N ILE A 12 -26.41 19.23 -20.28
CA ILE A 12 -25.62 18.37 -19.39
C ILE A 12 -26.36 18.11 -18.07
N ILE A 13 -27.00 19.13 -17.47
CA ILE A 13 -27.77 18.97 -16.23
C ILE A 13 -28.98 18.06 -16.43
N ILE A 14 -29.69 18.19 -17.55
CA ILE A 14 -30.83 17.32 -17.88
C ILE A 14 -30.36 15.86 -18.09
N ILE A 15 -29.23 15.65 -18.77
CA ILE A 15 -28.63 14.32 -18.94
C ILE A 15 -28.18 13.75 -17.59
N ILE A 16 -27.57 14.56 -16.72
CA ILE A 16 -27.14 14.15 -15.37
C ILE A 16 -28.35 13.79 -14.48
N PHE A 17 -29.46 14.54 -14.55
CA PHE A 17 -30.68 14.22 -13.81
C PHE A 17 -31.35 12.94 -14.31
N ILE A 18 -31.35 12.70 -15.62
CA ILE A 18 -31.85 11.46 -16.22
C ILE A 18 -30.95 10.28 -15.80
N LEU A 19 -29.62 10.44 -15.86
CA LEU A 19 -28.65 9.44 -15.39
C LEU A 19 -28.77 9.18 -13.89
N ASN A 20 -28.92 10.20 -13.04
CA ASN A 20 -29.09 10.03 -11.60
C ASN A 20 -30.41 9.35 -11.23
N SER A 21 -31.50 9.65 -11.94
CA SER A 21 -32.80 8.98 -11.76
C SER A 21 -32.74 7.50 -12.16
N ILE A 22 -32.02 7.20 -13.24
CA ILE A 22 -31.77 5.82 -13.70
C ILE A 22 -30.83 5.08 -12.75
N ILE A 23 -29.76 5.71 -12.26
CA ILE A 23 -28.80 5.14 -11.30
C ILE A 23 -29.48 4.85 -9.95
N LYS A 24 -30.33 5.76 -9.43
CA LYS A 24 -31.11 5.53 -8.19
C LYS A 24 -32.10 4.36 -8.31
N LYS A 25 -32.65 4.10 -9.50
CA LYS A 25 -33.49 2.93 -9.76
C LYS A 25 -32.68 1.64 -9.91
N ILE A 26 -31.45 1.71 -10.41
CA ILE A 26 -30.57 0.55 -10.66
C ILE A 26 -29.87 0.08 -9.38
N THR A 27 -29.46 0.97 -8.48
CA THR A 27 -28.75 0.60 -7.23
C THR A 27 -29.60 -0.19 -6.25
N ARG A 28 -30.93 -0.22 -6.41
CA ARG A 28 -31.84 -1.07 -5.64
C ARG A 28 -32.05 -2.48 -6.22
N ALA A 29 -31.60 -2.77 -7.44
CA ALA A 29 -31.78 -4.07 -8.08
C ALA A 29 -30.44 -4.61 -8.60
N LYS A 30 -29.71 -5.33 -7.74
CA LYS A 30 -28.63 -6.20 -8.21
C LYS A 30 -29.27 -7.22 -9.18
N HIS A 31 -28.96 -7.07 -10.47
CA HIS A 31 -29.25 -8.01 -11.58
C HIS A 31 -30.65 -7.97 -12.26
N SER A 32 -31.26 -6.80 -12.49
CA SER A 32 -32.42 -6.73 -13.41
C SER A 32 -32.01 -6.72 -14.90
N PRO A 33 -32.74 -7.40 -15.80
CA PRO A 33 -32.50 -7.35 -17.26
C PRO A 33 -32.50 -5.93 -17.83
N ILE A 34 -33.27 -5.02 -17.23
CA ILE A 34 -33.38 -3.62 -17.62
C ILE A 34 -32.09 -2.86 -17.27
N ALA A 35 -31.47 -3.13 -16.11
CA ALA A 35 -30.19 -2.53 -15.75
C ALA A 35 -29.07 -2.97 -16.72
N LYS A 36 -29.06 -4.27 -17.09
CA LYS A 36 -28.13 -4.81 -18.10
C LYS A 36 -28.36 -4.18 -19.48
N LEU A 37 -29.62 -4.04 -19.91
CA LEU A 37 -29.98 -3.40 -21.18
C LEU A 37 -29.59 -1.91 -21.20
N SER A 38 -29.80 -1.18 -20.11
CA SER A 38 -29.40 0.23 -19.99
C SER A 38 -27.88 0.42 -19.99
N LEU A 39 -27.14 -0.44 -19.28
CA LEU A 39 -25.67 -0.47 -19.33
C LEU A 39 -25.17 -0.82 -20.75
N PHE A 40 -25.84 -1.75 -21.43
CA PHE A 40 -25.54 -2.13 -22.81
C PHE A 40 -25.78 -0.98 -23.80
N ILE A 41 -26.91 -0.27 -23.68
CA ILE A 41 -27.21 0.92 -24.49
C ILE A 41 -26.20 2.05 -24.20
N MET A 42 -25.86 2.29 -22.93
CA MET A 42 -24.81 3.27 -22.59
C MET A 42 -23.46 2.87 -23.18
N ALA A 43 -23.10 1.58 -23.17
CA ALA A 43 -21.88 1.10 -23.80
C ALA A 43 -21.88 1.30 -25.33
N ILE A 44 -23.02 1.09 -26.00
CA ILE A 44 -23.18 1.33 -27.44
C ILE A 44 -23.04 2.83 -27.75
N ILE A 45 -23.70 3.69 -27.00
CA ILE A 45 -23.63 5.15 -27.20
C ILE A 45 -22.20 5.64 -26.93
N ALA A 46 -21.54 5.15 -25.87
CA ALA A 46 -20.16 5.49 -25.58
C ALA A 46 -19.20 5.02 -26.69
N GLN A 47 -19.43 3.87 -27.32
CA GLN A 47 -18.65 3.42 -28.48
C GLN A 47 -18.95 4.25 -29.74
N ALA A 48 -20.21 4.53 -30.04
CA ALA A 48 -20.61 5.31 -31.22
C ALA A 48 -20.09 6.76 -31.16
N CYS A 49 -20.10 7.34 -29.96
CA CYS A 49 -19.58 8.68 -29.68
C CYS A 49 -18.08 8.71 -29.36
N SER A 50 -17.39 7.56 -29.39
CA SER A 50 -15.96 7.54 -29.11
C SER A 50 -15.22 8.46 -30.09
N PRO A 51 -14.31 9.32 -29.59
CA PRO A 51 -13.47 10.15 -30.43
C PRO A 51 -12.34 9.36 -31.12
N PHE A 52 -12.28 8.04 -30.91
CA PHE A 52 -11.17 7.19 -31.34
C PHE A 52 -11.56 6.24 -32.47
N ALA A 53 -10.62 6.01 -33.40
CA ALA A 53 -10.72 4.95 -34.39
C ALA A 53 -10.23 3.59 -33.86
N GLY A 54 -9.50 3.59 -32.75
CA GLY A 54 -8.90 2.40 -32.13
C GLY A 54 -7.57 2.75 -31.43
N PRO A 55 -7.06 1.85 -30.58
CA PRO A 55 -5.74 2.02 -29.96
C PRO A 55 -4.63 1.96 -31.02
N VAL A 56 -3.51 2.63 -30.75
CA VAL A 56 -2.33 2.59 -31.62
C VAL A 56 -1.66 1.23 -31.57
N ASP A 57 -1.39 0.75 -30.35
CA ASP A 57 -0.94 -0.60 -30.08
C ASP A 57 -1.57 -1.11 -28.77
N LYS A 58 -2.61 -1.92 -28.90
CA LYS A 58 -3.38 -2.45 -27.77
C LYS A 58 -2.57 -3.42 -26.91
N SER A 59 -1.53 -4.04 -27.47
CA SER A 59 -0.71 -5.01 -26.75
C SER A 59 0.22 -4.36 -25.73
N VAL A 60 0.57 -3.08 -25.96
CA VAL A 60 1.49 -2.31 -25.12
C VAL A 60 0.78 -1.24 -24.30
N SER A 61 -0.22 -0.55 -24.87
CA SER A 61 -0.91 0.54 -24.18
C SER A 61 -2.43 0.50 -24.35
N ASP A 62 -3.11 0.74 -23.23
CA ASP A 62 -4.54 1.02 -23.17
C ASP A 62 -4.86 2.52 -23.23
N SER A 63 -3.87 3.36 -23.58
CA SER A 63 -3.96 4.80 -23.38
C SER A 63 -3.63 5.65 -24.62
N TYR A 64 -3.00 5.10 -25.67
CA TYR A 64 -2.79 5.82 -26.94
C TYR A 64 -3.74 5.37 -28.03
N TYR A 65 -4.44 6.32 -28.65
CA TYR A 65 -5.49 6.08 -29.64
C TYR A 65 -5.30 6.94 -30.89
N TYR A 66 -5.65 6.39 -32.06
CA TYR A 66 -5.88 7.21 -33.24
C TYR A 66 -7.18 8.01 -33.05
N SER A 67 -7.17 9.28 -33.46
CA SER A 67 -8.42 10.05 -33.60
C SER A 67 -9.36 9.37 -34.61
N LYS A 68 -10.66 9.68 -34.56
CA LYS A 68 -11.66 9.08 -35.47
C LYS A 68 -11.32 9.25 -36.96
N SER A 69 -10.63 10.34 -37.31
CA SER A 69 -10.13 10.61 -38.67
C SER A 69 -8.79 9.94 -38.98
N LYS A 70 -8.13 9.32 -37.98
CA LYS A 70 -6.77 8.79 -38.01
C LYS A 70 -5.69 9.82 -38.37
N LYS A 71 -5.99 11.12 -38.25
CA LYS A 71 -5.06 12.22 -38.54
C LYS A 71 -4.25 12.67 -37.32
N ASP A 72 -4.60 12.20 -36.13
CA ASP A 72 -3.94 12.57 -34.88
C ASP A 72 -3.77 11.35 -33.97
N ILE A 73 -2.77 11.41 -33.11
CA ILE A 73 -2.67 10.56 -31.92
C ILE A 73 -3.30 11.31 -30.74
N ARG A 74 -4.03 10.59 -29.91
CA ARG A 74 -4.65 11.09 -28.69
C ARG A 74 -4.27 10.20 -27.51
N TYR A 75 -3.91 10.81 -26.40
CA TYR A 75 -3.71 10.12 -25.13
C TYR A 75 -5.00 10.20 -24.30
N SER A 76 -5.47 9.07 -23.80
CA SER A 76 -6.65 8.95 -22.95
C SER A 76 -6.40 7.88 -21.89
N PRO A 77 -6.26 8.25 -20.61
CA PRO A 77 -5.90 7.29 -19.57
C PRO A 77 -6.87 6.11 -19.54
N MET A 78 -6.35 4.89 -19.75
CA MET A 78 -7.13 3.64 -19.76
C MET A 78 -8.29 3.63 -20.78
N GLY A 79 -8.19 4.49 -21.81
CA GLY A 79 -9.27 4.75 -22.77
C GLY A 79 -10.50 5.43 -22.16
N ASN A 80 -10.44 5.89 -20.92
CA ASN A 80 -11.55 6.53 -20.20
C ASN A 80 -11.71 8.00 -20.60
N TRP A 81 -11.96 8.23 -21.88
CA TRP A 81 -12.11 9.57 -22.45
C TRP A 81 -13.33 10.31 -21.92
N PHE A 82 -14.33 9.59 -21.43
CA PHE A 82 -15.58 10.18 -20.94
C PHE A 82 -15.41 10.82 -19.56
N SER A 83 -14.72 10.15 -18.63
CA SER A 83 -14.53 10.67 -17.27
C SER A 83 -13.18 11.36 -17.04
N LEU A 84 -12.11 10.88 -17.69
CA LEU A 84 -10.74 11.41 -17.51
C LEU A 84 -10.30 12.31 -18.67
N GLY A 85 -11.12 12.42 -19.72
CA GLY A 85 -10.82 13.21 -20.89
C GLY A 85 -9.76 12.56 -21.79
N ASN A 86 -9.35 13.31 -22.80
CA ASN A 86 -8.33 12.88 -23.74
C ASN A 86 -7.65 14.10 -24.38
N THR A 87 -6.35 13.98 -24.63
CA THR A 87 -5.51 15.08 -25.11
C THR A 87 -4.94 14.72 -26.47
N LYS A 88 -5.04 15.64 -27.43
CA LYS A 88 -4.36 15.49 -28.74
C LYS A 88 -2.86 15.68 -28.55
N LEU A 89 -2.06 14.78 -29.12
CA LEU A 89 -0.61 14.94 -29.20
C LEU A 89 -0.23 15.72 -30.46
N ASN A 90 0.86 16.50 -30.37
CA ASN A 90 1.53 17.04 -31.55
C ASN A 90 2.52 16.01 -32.11
N ALA A 91 1.99 14.88 -32.56
CA ALA A 91 2.79 13.72 -33.01
C ALA A 91 2.71 13.50 -34.52
N ASP A 92 3.81 13.03 -35.10
CA ASP A 92 3.84 12.44 -36.44
C ASP A 92 3.19 11.06 -36.40
N VAL A 93 1.92 11.02 -36.81
CA VAL A 93 1.07 9.82 -36.76
C VAL A 93 1.67 8.61 -37.49
N LYS A 94 2.43 8.84 -38.58
CA LYS A 94 2.99 7.77 -39.41
C LYS A 94 4.16 7.06 -38.73
N SER A 95 4.97 7.79 -37.96
CA SER A 95 6.15 7.25 -37.28
C SER A 95 5.93 6.95 -35.80
N PHE A 96 4.77 7.32 -35.24
CA PHE A 96 4.46 7.11 -33.84
C PHE A 96 4.44 5.63 -33.46
N LYS A 97 5.13 5.29 -32.38
CA LYS A 97 5.23 3.98 -31.76
C LYS A 97 4.94 4.11 -30.27
N VAL A 98 4.26 3.11 -29.72
CA VAL A 98 4.07 2.97 -28.28
C VAL A 98 5.32 2.28 -27.72
N LEU A 99 5.92 2.86 -26.68
CA LEU A 99 7.11 2.31 -26.01
C LEU A 99 6.77 1.61 -24.69
N GLY A 100 5.66 2.01 -24.05
CA GLY A 100 5.12 1.45 -22.82
C GLY A 100 3.73 2.02 -22.59
N ARG A 101 3.04 1.60 -21.53
CA ARG A 101 1.65 2.00 -21.28
C ARG A 101 1.41 3.51 -21.39
N ASP A 102 2.27 4.29 -20.75
CA ASP A 102 2.22 5.76 -20.71
C ASP A 102 3.30 6.44 -21.56
N PHE A 103 4.00 5.69 -22.42
CA PHE A 103 5.11 6.21 -23.21
C PHE A 103 4.93 5.99 -24.71
N GLY A 104 5.15 7.03 -25.48
CA GLY A 104 5.14 6.98 -26.94
C GLY A 104 6.33 7.72 -27.53
N LYS A 105 6.64 7.46 -28.79
CA LYS A 105 7.72 8.14 -29.52
C LYS A 105 7.38 8.20 -30.99
N ASP A 106 7.69 9.32 -31.62
CA ASP A 106 7.72 9.42 -33.07
C ASP A 106 9.12 9.80 -33.56
N LYS A 107 9.25 10.15 -34.84
CA LYS A 107 10.55 10.54 -35.43
C LYS A 107 11.13 11.84 -34.85
N ASN A 108 10.32 12.69 -34.21
CA ASN A 108 10.69 14.01 -33.71
C ASN A 108 10.79 14.05 -32.17
N HIS A 109 9.90 13.34 -31.47
CA HIS A 109 9.65 13.55 -30.05
C HIS A 109 9.46 12.23 -29.28
N VAL A 110 9.80 12.25 -27.99
CA VAL A 110 9.38 11.26 -26.99
C VAL A 110 8.28 11.86 -26.12
N TYR A 111 7.27 11.05 -25.83
CA TYR A 111 6.09 11.44 -25.07
C TYR A 111 5.96 10.62 -23.79
N PHE A 112 5.70 11.30 -22.68
CA PHE A 112 5.10 10.70 -21.50
C PHE A 112 3.67 11.21 -21.37
N LYS A 113 2.70 10.30 -21.45
CA LYS A 113 1.28 10.62 -21.57
C LYS A 113 1.05 11.55 -22.76
N SER A 114 0.60 12.78 -22.54
CA SER A 114 0.45 13.79 -23.58
C SER A 114 1.61 14.79 -23.67
N ASN A 115 2.62 14.70 -22.81
CA ASN A 115 3.69 15.69 -22.70
C ASN A 115 4.93 15.25 -23.48
N ILE A 116 5.56 16.18 -24.19
CA ILE A 116 6.85 15.98 -24.83
C ILE A 116 7.94 16.09 -23.76
N ILE A 117 8.85 15.11 -23.71
CA ILE A 117 9.90 15.00 -22.68
C ILE A 117 11.32 15.10 -23.25
N ASP A 118 11.48 15.63 -24.46
CA ASP A 118 12.78 15.68 -25.16
C ASP A 118 13.89 16.43 -24.39
N ASN A 119 13.52 17.37 -23.52
CA ASN A 119 14.48 18.11 -22.69
C ASN A 119 14.92 17.33 -21.44
N GLU A 120 14.29 16.19 -21.14
CA GLU A 120 14.60 15.35 -19.97
C GLU A 120 15.51 14.15 -20.32
N VAL A 121 15.54 13.74 -21.59
CA VAL A 121 16.13 12.46 -22.04
C VAL A 121 16.89 12.59 -23.36
N ASP A 122 17.86 11.70 -23.60
CA ASP A 122 18.40 11.50 -24.95
C ASP A 122 17.36 10.73 -25.81
N THR A 123 16.61 11.46 -26.64
CA THR A 123 15.50 10.91 -27.41
C THR A 123 15.93 9.79 -28.35
N ALA A 124 17.14 9.85 -28.91
CA ALA A 124 17.62 8.86 -29.87
C ALA A 124 17.76 7.48 -29.25
N THR A 125 18.27 7.40 -28.02
CA THR A 125 18.56 6.14 -27.31
C THR A 125 17.53 5.77 -26.24
N PHE A 126 16.52 6.61 -26.03
CA PHE A 126 15.46 6.37 -25.05
C PHE A 126 14.68 5.08 -25.30
N TYR A 127 14.51 4.28 -24.25
CA TYR A 127 13.60 3.13 -24.21
C TYR A 127 12.96 2.96 -22.82
N VAL A 128 11.88 2.20 -22.78
CA VAL A 128 11.11 1.89 -21.56
C VAL A 128 11.30 0.42 -21.23
N HIS A 129 11.52 0.12 -19.96
CA HIS A 129 11.64 -1.23 -19.44
C HIS A 129 10.28 -1.94 -19.44
N GLU A 130 10.28 -3.26 -19.35
CA GLU A 130 9.06 -4.09 -19.31
C GLU A 130 8.13 -3.81 -18.12
N ASP A 131 8.60 -3.05 -17.12
CA ASP A 131 7.77 -2.64 -15.98
C ASP A 131 6.94 -1.37 -16.26
N ASP A 132 7.04 -0.78 -17.46
CA ASP A 132 6.31 0.40 -17.95
C ASP A 132 6.62 1.73 -17.26
N TYR A 133 7.52 1.77 -16.27
CA TYR A 133 7.85 3.01 -15.55
C TYR A 133 9.33 3.22 -15.27
N THR A 134 10.19 2.21 -15.43
CA THR A 134 11.63 2.41 -15.47
C THR A 134 12.06 2.70 -16.91
N CYS A 135 12.78 3.79 -17.11
CA CYS A 135 13.19 4.24 -18.44
C CYS A 135 14.69 4.45 -18.50
N PHE A 136 15.25 4.36 -19.69
CA PHE A 136 16.69 4.39 -19.91
C PHE A 136 17.01 5.22 -21.13
N ASP A 137 18.15 5.90 -21.09
CA ASP A 137 18.85 6.34 -22.28
C ASP A 137 20.33 5.93 -22.18
N LYS A 138 21.16 6.30 -23.17
CA LYS A 138 22.59 5.92 -23.18
C LYS A 138 23.38 6.41 -21.97
N ASN A 139 22.90 7.44 -21.26
CA ASN A 139 23.59 8.14 -20.18
C ASN A 139 22.95 7.90 -18.81
N HIS A 140 21.64 7.66 -18.73
CA HIS A 140 20.90 7.73 -17.47
C HIS A 140 19.79 6.69 -17.34
N VAL A 141 19.45 6.42 -16.08
CA VAL A 141 18.26 5.70 -15.65
C VAL A 141 17.23 6.68 -15.10
N TYR A 142 15.97 6.44 -15.39
CA TYR A 142 14.85 7.29 -15.01
C TYR A 142 13.70 6.47 -14.44
N ILE A 143 12.91 7.07 -13.56
CA ILE A 143 11.66 6.53 -13.05
C ILE A 143 10.53 7.50 -13.36
N ALA A 144 9.44 7.01 -13.94
CA ALA A 144 8.27 7.82 -14.19
C ALA A 144 7.66 8.30 -12.86
N ILE A 145 7.57 9.62 -12.67
CA ILE A 145 7.24 10.22 -11.37
C ILE A 145 5.84 9.81 -10.87
N ASN A 146 4.91 9.51 -11.78
CA ASN A 146 3.56 9.05 -11.42
C ASN A 146 3.53 7.67 -10.73
N TYR A 147 4.63 6.92 -10.80
CA TYR A 147 4.79 5.61 -10.16
C TYR A 147 5.66 5.69 -8.90
N MET A 148 6.12 6.89 -8.53
CA MET A 148 6.86 7.12 -7.30
C MET A 148 5.91 7.49 -6.15
N PRO A 149 6.34 7.32 -4.88
CA PRO A 149 5.55 7.75 -3.74
C PRO A 149 5.20 9.24 -3.76
N GLN A 150 4.09 9.60 -3.12
CA GLN A 150 3.53 10.97 -3.14
C GLN A 150 4.51 12.04 -2.64
N ASP A 151 5.40 11.70 -1.72
CA ASP A 151 6.35 12.67 -1.15
C ASP A 151 7.33 13.19 -2.21
N ILE A 152 7.67 12.38 -3.22
CA ILE A 152 8.56 12.79 -4.31
C ILE A 152 7.84 13.76 -5.26
N ASN A 153 6.53 13.61 -5.46
CA ASN A 153 5.72 14.60 -6.19
C ASN A 153 5.78 15.98 -5.55
N LEU A 154 5.83 16.05 -4.21
CA LEU A 154 5.89 17.31 -3.47
C LEU A 154 7.24 18.03 -3.64
N ILE A 155 8.33 17.28 -3.90
CA ILE A 155 9.69 17.80 -4.05
C ILE A 155 10.02 18.11 -5.52
N ASN A 156 9.22 17.63 -6.49
CA ASN A 156 9.37 17.92 -7.92
C ASN A 156 8.99 19.37 -8.28
N GLN A 157 9.80 20.33 -7.82
CA GLN A 157 9.63 21.77 -8.05
C GLN A 157 9.70 22.14 -9.53
N GLU A 158 10.46 21.37 -10.32
CA GLU A 158 10.70 21.61 -11.74
C GLU A 158 9.58 21.07 -12.65
N LYS A 159 8.55 20.41 -12.08
CA LYS A 159 7.44 19.77 -12.82
C LYS A 159 7.92 18.81 -13.90
N LYS A 160 9.04 18.12 -13.64
CA LYS A 160 9.55 17.06 -14.52
C LYS A 160 8.57 15.90 -14.58
N HIS A 161 8.69 15.09 -15.62
CA HIS A 161 7.91 13.87 -15.80
C HIS A 161 8.67 12.64 -15.32
N LEU A 162 9.99 12.69 -15.41
CA LEU A 162 10.90 11.61 -15.07
C LEU A 162 11.83 12.02 -13.92
N TRP A 163 11.97 11.12 -12.95
CA TRP A 163 12.96 11.22 -11.90
C TRP A 163 14.25 10.57 -12.37
N LYS A 164 15.32 11.36 -12.46
CA LYS A 164 16.64 10.88 -12.84
C LYS A 164 17.31 10.20 -11.64
N VAL A 165 17.64 8.91 -11.76
CA VAL A 165 18.36 8.16 -10.73
C VAL A 165 19.81 8.61 -10.73
N ALA A 166 20.21 9.39 -9.73
CA ALA A 166 21.55 9.95 -9.65
C ALA A 166 22.61 8.83 -9.55
N LYS A 167 23.73 8.98 -10.27
CA LYS A 167 24.88 8.04 -10.32
C LYS A 167 24.61 6.66 -10.94
N ALA A 168 23.38 6.34 -11.32
CA ALA A 168 23.05 5.05 -11.93
C ALA A 168 23.74 4.86 -13.29
N ASN A 169 24.34 3.69 -13.48
CA ASN A 169 24.85 3.25 -14.76
C ASN A 169 23.75 2.53 -15.56
N PRO A 170 23.24 3.12 -16.66
CA PRO A 170 22.13 2.53 -17.42
C PRO A 170 22.43 1.16 -18.05
N LYS A 171 23.71 0.79 -18.21
CA LYS A 171 24.09 -0.48 -18.85
C LYS A 171 24.01 -1.67 -17.90
N THR A 172 24.14 -1.41 -16.60
CA THR A 172 24.29 -2.44 -15.56
C THR A 172 23.24 -2.32 -14.47
N PHE A 173 22.39 -1.28 -14.52
CA PHE A 173 21.32 -1.07 -13.57
C PHE A 173 20.30 -2.21 -13.62
N GLN A 174 20.01 -2.75 -12.45
CA GLN A 174 19.11 -3.87 -12.24
C GLN A 174 18.24 -3.58 -11.02
N LYS A 175 16.94 -3.73 -11.16
CA LYS A 175 16.01 -3.75 -10.02
C LYS A 175 16.10 -5.09 -9.29
N ILE A 176 16.13 -5.01 -7.96
CA ILE A 176 16.11 -6.17 -7.08
C ILE A 176 14.68 -6.42 -6.63
N ASP A 177 14.01 -5.38 -6.12
CA ASP A 177 12.61 -5.41 -5.72
C ASP A 177 11.98 -4.00 -5.86
N GLN A 178 10.94 -3.71 -5.05
CA GLN A 178 10.24 -2.42 -5.07
C GLN A 178 11.10 -1.27 -4.54
N ASP A 179 11.96 -1.55 -3.55
CA ASP A 179 12.73 -0.56 -2.82
C ASP A 179 14.21 -0.56 -3.25
N TRP A 180 14.71 -1.70 -3.73
CA TRP A 180 16.13 -1.92 -3.99
C TRP A 180 16.44 -2.07 -5.48
N ALA A 181 17.53 -1.43 -5.89
CA ALA A 181 18.19 -1.65 -7.16
C ALA A 181 19.71 -1.61 -6.98
N LYS A 182 20.46 -2.04 -7.99
CA LYS A 182 21.92 -1.91 -8.03
C LYS A 182 22.42 -1.70 -9.45
N ASP A 183 23.63 -1.19 -9.58
CA ASP A 183 24.41 -1.25 -10.81
C ASP A 183 25.79 -1.87 -10.51
N ASP A 184 26.79 -1.70 -11.38
CA ASP A 184 28.15 -2.23 -11.19
C ASP A 184 28.94 -1.56 -10.05
N LYS A 185 28.45 -0.47 -9.46
CA LYS A 185 29.20 0.34 -8.48
C LYS A 185 28.39 0.77 -7.27
N HIS A 186 27.07 0.81 -7.36
CA HIS A 186 26.20 1.36 -6.34
C HIS A 186 25.01 0.45 -6.08
N TYR A 187 24.57 0.45 -4.83
CA TYR A 187 23.20 0.10 -4.49
C TYR A 187 22.35 1.36 -4.47
N PHE A 188 21.06 1.18 -4.71
CA PHE A 188 20.05 2.22 -4.67
C PHE A 188 18.93 1.77 -3.75
N TYR A 189 18.55 2.65 -2.83
CA TYR A 189 17.39 2.48 -1.99
C TYR A 189 16.38 3.57 -2.33
N ASN A 190 15.18 3.17 -2.74
CA ASN A 190 14.16 4.06 -3.30
C ASN A 190 14.73 4.98 -4.40
N TYR A 191 15.52 4.40 -5.31
CA TYR A 191 16.20 5.10 -6.41
C TYR A 191 17.17 6.21 -5.99
N THR A 192 17.61 6.20 -4.74
CA THR A 192 18.68 7.07 -4.23
C THR A 192 19.96 6.25 -4.06
N PRO A 193 21.10 6.66 -4.63
CA PRO A 193 22.36 5.93 -4.46
C PRO A 193 22.81 5.99 -2.99
N ILE A 194 23.21 4.84 -2.44
CA ILE A 194 23.68 4.73 -1.06
C ILE A 194 25.19 4.50 -1.01
N ASN A 195 25.82 5.01 0.03
CA ASN A 195 27.26 4.85 0.27
C ASN A 195 27.50 3.68 1.22
N VAL A 196 27.77 2.51 0.65
CA VAL A 196 27.99 1.25 1.37
C VAL A 196 29.16 0.51 0.76
N ASP A 197 29.74 -0.41 1.52
CA ASP A 197 30.67 -1.38 0.95
C ASP A 197 29.91 -2.33 0.02
N TYR A 198 30.12 -2.17 -1.29
CA TYR A 198 29.35 -2.83 -2.34
C TYR A 198 29.43 -4.37 -2.26
N ASP A 199 30.61 -4.90 -1.95
CA ASP A 199 30.85 -6.35 -1.98
C ASP A 199 30.24 -7.06 -0.76
N PHE A 200 30.11 -6.35 0.36
CA PHE A 200 29.62 -6.89 1.63
C PHE A 200 28.20 -6.43 2.00
N PHE A 201 27.60 -5.53 1.20
CA PHE A 201 26.26 -5.02 1.45
C PHE A 201 25.20 -6.12 1.35
N LYS A 202 24.30 -6.14 2.33
CA LYS A 202 23.12 -7.01 2.34
C LYS A 202 21.95 -6.40 3.09
N VAL A 203 20.76 -6.62 2.56
CA VAL A 203 19.50 -6.32 3.26
C VAL A 203 19.23 -7.45 4.26
N LEU A 204 19.05 -7.10 5.53
CA LEU A 204 18.75 -8.08 6.58
C LEU A 204 17.24 -8.34 6.66
N ASN A 205 16.44 -7.28 6.64
CA ASN A 205 14.98 -7.33 6.61
C ASN A 205 14.41 -5.98 6.16
N LYS A 206 13.11 -5.74 6.36
CA LYS A 206 12.42 -4.51 5.93
C LYS A 206 12.93 -3.24 6.60
N ASN A 207 13.55 -3.36 7.76
CA ASN A 207 13.96 -2.22 8.59
C ASN A 207 15.48 -2.07 8.70
N PHE A 208 16.25 -3.07 8.28
CA PHE A 208 17.68 -3.11 8.48
C PHE A 208 18.45 -3.65 7.26
N ALA A 209 19.58 -3.04 6.97
CA ALA A 209 20.60 -3.56 6.09
C ALA A 209 21.97 -3.48 6.78
N LYS A 210 22.99 -4.13 6.24
CA LYS A 210 24.36 -3.97 6.73
C LYS A 210 25.39 -4.15 5.63
N ASP A 211 26.59 -3.66 5.90
CA ASP A 211 27.79 -4.03 5.17
C ASP A 211 28.86 -4.56 6.15
N GLN A 212 30.12 -4.62 5.74
CA GLN A 212 31.21 -5.08 6.62
C GLN A 212 31.44 -4.15 7.82
N ASN A 213 31.15 -2.86 7.67
CA ASN A 213 31.54 -1.81 8.61
C ASN A 213 30.39 -1.33 9.48
N GLN A 214 29.15 -1.39 8.99
CA GLN A 214 28.01 -0.71 9.60
C GLN A 214 26.70 -1.50 9.45
N VAL A 215 25.78 -1.28 10.38
CA VAL A 215 24.36 -1.63 10.25
C VAL A 215 23.59 -0.34 9.96
N TYR A 216 22.60 -0.43 9.07
CA TYR A 216 21.78 0.68 8.62
C TYR A 216 20.33 0.46 9.01
N LEU A 217 19.69 1.50 9.55
CA LEU A 217 18.24 1.60 9.67
C LEU A 217 17.67 2.06 8.32
N LEU A 218 16.69 1.33 7.82
CA LEU A 218 15.99 1.64 6.58
C LEU A 218 14.82 2.57 6.91
N LYS A 219 15.02 3.86 6.69
CA LYS A 219 14.00 4.90 6.87
C LYS A 219 13.48 5.34 5.52
N ASN A 220 12.29 5.93 5.43
CA ASN A 220 11.80 6.40 4.13
C ASN A 220 12.85 7.25 3.38
N TYR A 221 13.29 6.74 2.23
CA TYR A 221 14.29 7.32 1.30
C TYR A 221 15.73 7.50 1.82
N GLU A 222 16.07 7.03 3.02
CA GLU A 222 17.42 7.19 3.57
C GLU A 222 17.88 6.00 4.41
N LEU A 223 19.20 5.82 4.47
CA LEU A 223 19.86 4.88 5.36
C LEU A 223 20.49 5.65 6.52
N LEU A 224 20.10 5.33 7.75
CA LEU A 224 20.71 5.89 8.94
C LEU A 224 21.67 4.88 9.57
N VAL A 225 22.88 5.31 9.91
CA VAL A 225 23.86 4.43 10.55
C VAL A 225 23.43 4.13 11.99
N ALA A 226 23.28 2.84 12.31
CA ALA A 226 23.01 2.34 13.65
C ALA A 226 24.34 2.04 14.38
N THR A 227 24.94 3.07 14.98
CA THR A 227 26.27 2.99 15.62
C THR A 227 26.34 2.05 16.83
N THR A 228 25.18 1.66 17.38
CA THR A 228 25.06 0.80 18.56
C THR A 228 24.93 -0.68 18.26
N ILE A 229 24.86 -1.08 16.98
CA ILE A 229 24.65 -2.47 16.56
C ILE A 229 25.95 -3.02 15.97
N ASP A 230 26.40 -4.19 16.44
CA ASP A 230 27.61 -4.83 15.92
C ASP A 230 27.38 -5.38 14.49
N PRO A 231 28.06 -4.83 13.45
CA PRO A 231 27.89 -5.30 12.07
C PRO A 231 28.42 -6.72 11.87
N THR A 232 29.35 -7.19 12.69
CA THR A 232 29.92 -8.54 12.52
C THR A 232 28.92 -9.60 12.97
N THR A 233 28.32 -9.40 14.14
CA THR A 233 27.47 -10.41 14.79
C THR A 233 25.98 -10.26 14.49
N SER A 234 25.58 -9.13 13.87
CA SER A 234 24.18 -8.89 13.50
C SER A 234 23.61 -9.90 12.51
N LYS A 235 22.43 -10.45 12.82
CA LYS A 235 21.68 -11.42 12.00
C LYS A 235 20.20 -11.11 12.00
N LYS A 236 19.51 -11.49 10.91
CA LYS A 236 18.04 -11.42 10.82
C LYS A 236 17.41 -12.32 11.87
N ILE A 237 16.39 -11.82 12.57
CA ILE A 237 15.48 -12.64 13.38
C ILE A 237 14.22 -12.92 12.56
N ASN A 238 13.54 -11.87 12.11
CA ASN A 238 12.42 -11.95 11.18
C ASN A 238 12.34 -10.67 10.32
N ASP A 239 11.20 -10.43 9.68
CA ASP A 239 11.01 -9.26 8.81
C ASP A 239 11.03 -7.91 9.55
N ARG A 240 10.99 -7.93 10.89
CA ARG A 240 10.99 -6.74 11.75
C ARG A 240 12.26 -6.61 12.58
N TYR A 241 12.66 -7.68 13.26
CA TYR A 241 13.75 -7.68 14.23
C TYR A 241 15.06 -8.20 13.63
N ILE A 242 16.17 -7.63 14.10
CA ILE A 242 17.51 -8.22 13.97
C ILE A 242 18.11 -8.42 15.36
N ALA A 243 19.18 -9.19 15.48
CA ALA A 243 19.92 -9.31 16.73
C ALA A 243 21.42 -9.28 16.45
N ASP A 244 22.19 -8.64 17.31
CA ASP A 244 23.64 -8.84 17.39
C ASP A 244 23.99 -9.73 18.59
N LYS A 245 25.27 -9.79 18.99
CA LYS A 245 25.71 -10.59 20.15
C LYS A 245 25.16 -10.15 21.52
N ASN A 246 24.59 -8.96 21.63
CA ASN A 246 24.18 -8.35 22.90
C ASN A 246 22.67 -8.15 23.00
N SER A 247 22.01 -7.79 21.89
CA SER A 247 20.61 -7.35 21.91
C SER A 247 19.84 -7.73 20.66
N ILE A 248 18.52 -7.83 20.82
CA ILE A 248 17.55 -7.78 19.73
C ILE A 248 17.17 -6.32 19.49
N TYR A 249 17.08 -5.90 18.23
CA TYR A 249 16.78 -4.55 17.81
C TYR A 249 15.46 -4.47 17.05
N ASP A 250 14.69 -3.43 17.35
CA ASP A 250 13.44 -3.09 16.68
C ASP A 250 13.50 -1.64 16.21
N PHE A 251 13.43 -1.42 14.90
CA PHE A 251 13.33 -0.08 14.35
C PHE A 251 11.92 0.15 13.80
N GLN A 252 11.29 1.23 14.24
CA GLN A 252 9.98 1.65 13.78
C GLN A 252 10.03 3.14 13.41
N GLU A 253 9.84 3.46 12.12
CA GLU A 253 9.68 4.86 11.71
C GLU A 253 8.30 5.39 12.16
N TYR A 254 7.26 4.57 12.04
CA TYR A 254 5.88 4.92 12.39
C TYR A 254 5.27 3.92 13.36
N LYS A 255 4.50 4.42 14.34
CA LYS A 255 3.69 3.62 15.26
C LYS A 255 2.29 4.23 15.35
N ASN A 256 1.26 3.43 15.08
CA ASN A 256 -0.15 3.86 15.06
C ASN A 256 -0.39 5.13 14.21
N GLY A 257 0.22 5.20 13.03
CA GLY A 257 0.10 6.34 12.10
C GLY A 257 0.87 7.61 12.52
N LYS A 258 1.60 7.59 13.65
CA LYS A 258 2.46 8.69 14.09
C LYS A 258 3.92 8.35 13.83
N LYS A 259 4.69 9.32 13.34
CA LYS A 259 6.15 9.18 13.22
C LYS A 259 6.76 9.11 14.62
N VAL A 260 7.52 8.06 14.91
CA VAL A 260 8.23 7.85 16.18
C VAL A 260 9.74 7.75 16.01
N ASP A 261 10.22 7.26 14.85
CA ASP A 261 11.64 7.14 14.52
C ASP A 261 12.47 6.51 15.66
N SER A 262 12.03 5.33 16.13
CA SER A 262 12.53 4.71 17.36
C SER A 262 13.29 3.42 17.07
N LEU A 263 14.55 3.37 17.53
CA LEU A 263 15.35 2.15 17.62
C LEU A 263 15.33 1.65 19.07
N THR A 264 14.67 0.53 19.32
CA THR A 264 14.63 -0.13 20.63
C THR A 264 15.67 -1.24 20.67
N SER A 265 16.48 -1.27 21.74
CA SER A 265 17.44 -2.34 22.03
C SER A 265 16.91 -3.18 23.19
N ILE A 266 16.85 -4.49 23.00
CA ILE A 266 16.32 -5.45 23.98
C ILE A 266 17.44 -6.45 24.31
N PRO A 267 18.14 -6.27 25.45
CA PRO A 267 19.23 -7.16 25.84
C PRO A 267 18.74 -8.59 26.06
N TYR A 268 19.60 -9.56 25.73
CA TYR A 268 19.38 -10.97 26.01
C TYR A 268 20.62 -11.62 26.65
N GLN A 269 20.44 -12.76 27.30
CA GLN A 269 21.48 -13.62 27.85
C GLN A 269 21.77 -14.79 26.91
N ASN A 270 20.71 -15.48 26.44
CA ASN A 270 20.84 -16.55 25.46
C ASN A 270 19.81 -16.39 24.32
N ILE A 271 20.29 -16.17 23.09
CA ILE A 271 19.42 -16.07 21.92
C ILE A 271 18.99 -17.44 21.39
N ASP A 272 19.65 -18.53 21.79
CA ASP A 272 19.38 -19.86 21.24
C ASP A 272 17.99 -20.39 21.64
N ASP A 273 17.44 -19.89 22.75
CA ASP A 273 16.09 -20.20 23.23
C ASP A 273 14.99 -19.29 22.63
N LEU A 274 15.35 -18.43 21.67
CA LEU A 274 14.40 -17.50 21.05
C LEU A 274 13.31 -18.25 20.29
N THR A 275 12.07 -18.11 20.77
CA THR A 275 10.86 -18.59 20.11
C THR A 275 10.07 -17.40 19.56
N ILE A 276 9.63 -17.50 18.30
CA ILE A 276 8.77 -16.51 17.66
C ILE A 276 7.37 -17.10 17.51
N LEU A 277 6.37 -16.47 18.13
CA LEU A 277 4.98 -16.89 18.00
C LEU A 277 4.23 -15.98 17.02
N GLU A 278 3.68 -16.59 15.96
CA GLU A 278 2.90 -15.96 14.88
C GLU A 278 3.57 -14.70 14.28
N ASP A 279 4.90 -14.65 14.22
CA ASP A 279 5.69 -13.48 13.80
C ASP A 279 5.41 -12.18 14.59
N LYS A 280 4.79 -12.29 15.77
CA LYS A 280 4.32 -11.17 16.58
C LYS A 280 4.99 -11.06 17.94
N PHE A 281 5.23 -12.20 18.59
CA PHE A 281 5.80 -12.26 19.93
C PHE A 281 7.18 -12.91 19.90
N LEU A 282 8.14 -12.31 20.60
CA LEU A 282 9.45 -12.92 20.85
C LEU A 282 9.49 -13.42 22.29
N LEU A 283 9.88 -14.69 22.47
CA LEU A 283 10.00 -15.36 23.75
C LEU A 283 11.45 -15.81 23.93
N PHE A 284 12.14 -15.27 24.93
CA PHE A 284 13.52 -15.61 25.30
C PHE A 284 13.79 -15.12 26.72
N ASP A 285 14.78 -15.67 27.44
CA ASP A 285 15.18 -15.24 28.79
C ASP A 285 14.01 -14.94 29.76
N ASN A 286 13.02 -15.84 29.82
CA ASN A 286 11.79 -15.66 30.61
C ASN A 286 11.06 -14.31 30.34
N THR A 287 11.22 -13.78 29.13
CA THR A 287 10.69 -12.49 28.69
C THR A 287 9.83 -12.71 27.46
N VAL A 288 8.67 -12.04 27.44
CA VAL A 288 7.80 -11.97 26.27
C VAL A 288 7.79 -10.53 25.76
N ILE A 289 8.17 -10.35 24.50
CA ILE A 289 8.14 -9.07 23.80
C ILE A 289 7.00 -9.06 22.79
N TYR A 290 6.21 -8.00 22.79
CA TYR A 290 5.23 -7.70 21.75
C TYR A 290 5.46 -6.27 21.26
N ASP A 291 5.52 -6.09 19.94
CA ASP A 291 5.63 -4.76 19.31
C ASP A 291 6.80 -3.90 19.87
N GLY A 292 7.92 -4.56 20.18
CA GLY A 292 9.13 -3.93 20.74
C GLY A 292 9.04 -3.65 22.25
N VAL A 293 7.94 -4.01 22.91
CA VAL A 293 7.70 -3.74 24.33
C VAL A 293 7.67 -5.04 25.14
N LYS A 294 8.36 -5.05 26.28
CA LYS A 294 8.31 -6.16 27.24
C LYS A 294 6.96 -6.19 27.95
N ILE A 295 6.27 -7.33 27.86
CA ILE A 295 5.06 -7.60 28.63
C ILE A 295 5.47 -7.87 30.09
N LYS A 296 4.85 -7.14 31.03
CA LYS A 296 5.15 -7.25 32.46
C LYS A 296 4.31 -8.34 33.12
N ASN A 297 4.85 -8.95 34.17
CA ASN A 297 4.17 -9.93 35.03
C ASN A 297 3.62 -11.17 34.29
N VAL A 298 4.26 -11.54 33.19
CA VAL A 298 3.89 -12.73 32.41
C VAL A 298 4.46 -14.00 33.02
N ASP A 299 3.63 -15.04 33.13
CA ASP A 299 4.12 -16.39 33.38
C ASP A 299 4.63 -16.98 32.05
N PHE A 300 5.93 -16.83 31.84
CA PHE A 300 6.60 -17.24 30.60
C PHE A 300 6.31 -18.69 30.21
N SER A 301 6.34 -19.61 31.18
CA SER A 301 6.21 -21.05 30.95
C SER A 301 4.84 -21.49 30.41
N THR A 302 3.82 -20.66 30.62
CA THR A 302 2.44 -20.95 30.22
C THR A 302 1.90 -19.99 29.17
N PHE A 303 2.72 -19.04 28.72
CA PHE A 303 2.32 -18.03 27.75
C PHE A 303 2.02 -18.67 26.39
N LYS A 304 0.88 -18.31 25.81
CA LYS A 304 0.47 -18.72 24.46
C LYS A 304 -0.48 -17.72 23.83
N ILE A 305 -0.50 -17.70 22.51
CA ILE A 305 -1.52 -16.99 21.73
C ILE A 305 -2.81 -17.81 21.74
N ILE A 306 -3.95 -17.17 22.01
CA ILE A 306 -5.27 -17.80 21.86
C ILE A 306 -5.75 -17.60 20.42
N GLN A 307 -5.80 -16.33 20.03
CA GLN A 307 -6.12 -15.84 18.69
C GLN A 307 -5.76 -14.36 18.69
N PHE A 308 -4.92 -13.90 17.77
CA PHE A 308 -4.56 -12.48 17.69
C PHE A 308 -5.82 -11.59 17.61
N PRO A 309 -5.93 -10.52 18.43
CA PRO A 309 -4.90 -9.90 19.29
C PRO A 309 -4.79 -10.44 20.74
N TYR A 310 -5.43 -11.55 21.09
CA TYR A 310 -5.45 -12.09 22.44
C TYR A 310 -4.40 -13.18 22.68
N SER A 311 -3.74 -13.10 23.82
CA SER A 311 -2.85 -14.12 24.36
C SER A 311 -3.18 -14.35 25.84
N LYS A 312 -2.64 -15.42 26.43
CA LYS A 312 -2.78 -15.67 27.86
C LYS A 312 -1.59 -16.42 28.42
N ASP A 313 -1.43 -16.30 29.72
CA ASP A 313 -0.70 -17.24 30.55
C ASP A 313 -1.67 -17.90 31.55
N LYS A 314 -1.16 -18.61 32.56
CA LYS A 314 -2.02 -19.26 33.57
C LYS A 314 -2.73 -18.29 34.53
N ASN A 315 -2.26 -17.05 34.65
CA ASN A 315 -2.70 -16.03 35.60
C ASN A 315 -3.45 -14.87 34.93
N HIS A 316 -3.15 -14.55 33.67
CA HIS A 316 -3.62 -13.35 32.98
C HIS A 316 -4.06 -13.64 31.54
N VAL A 317 -5.00 -12.84 31.07
CA VAL A 317 -5.32 -12.70 29.64
C VAL A 317 -4.81 -11.35 29.19
N PHE A 318 -4.23 -11.29 28.00
CA PHE A 318 -3.68 -10.08 27.41
C PHE A 318 -4.39 -9.74 26.11
N TYR A 319 -4.61 -8.45 25.88
CA TYR A 319 -4.96 -7.88 24.59
C TYR A 319 -3.76 -7.10 24.08
N HIS A 320 -3.14 -7.56 22.98
CA HIS A 320 -1.80 -7.13 22.59
C HIS A 320 -0.78 -7.39 23.72
N SER A 321 -0.27 -6.32 24.34
CA SER A 321 0.66 -6.37 25.48
C SER A 321 -0.01 -6.08 26.83
N ASP A 322 -1.26 -5.64 26.83
CA ASP A 322 -1.93 -5.12 28.02
C ASP A 322 -2.75 -6.21 28.70
N VAL A 323 -2.64 -6.30 30.03
CA VAL A 323 -3.47 -7.21 30.83
C VAL A 323 -4.93 -6.77 30.75
N ILE A 324 -5.82 -7.70 30.42
CA ILE A 324 -7.27 -7.50 30.51
C ILE A 324 -7.67 -7.62 31.99
N GLU A 325 -7.99 -6.49 32.60
CA GLU A 325 -8.36 -6.47 34.01
C GLU A 325 -9.57 -7.38 34.31
N LYS A 326 -9.46 -8.16 35.40
CA LYS A 326 -10.48 -9.10 35.90
C LYS A 326 -10.79 -10.31 34.99
N ALA A 327 -10.07 -10.49 33.89
CA ALA A 327 -10.27 -11.63 33.02
C ALA A 327 -9.89 -12.94 33.71
N ASP A 328 -10.71 -13.98 33.58
CA ASP A 328 -10.42 -15.35 34.00
C ASP A 328 -9.78 -16.15 32.84
N PRO A 329 -8.47 -16.44 32.87
CA PRO A 329 -7.79 -17.14 31.78
C PRO A 329 -8.31 -18.55 31.50
N ASN A 330 -8.98 -19.18 32.47
CA ASN A 330 -9.48 -20.55 32.32
C ASN A 330 -10.79 -20.61 31.52
N THR A 331 -11.60 -19.56 31.60
CA THR A 331 -12.92 -19.51 30.95
C THR A 331 -13.01 -18.48 29.81
N PHE A 332 -11.90 -17.79 29.52
CA PHE A 332 -11.83 -16.79 28.46
C PHE A 332 -12.06 -17.39 27.06
N SER A 333 -12.94 -16.75 26.30
CA SER A 333 -13.32 -17.11 24.93
C SER A 333 -13.48 -15.85 24.06
N ILE A 334 -13.22 -16.00 22.77
CA ILE A 334 -13.19 -14.89 21.81
C ILE A 334 -14.32 -15.13 20.80
N PHE A 335 -15.09 -14.10 20.51
CA PHE A 335 -16.11 -14.18 19.46
C PHE A 335 -15.48 -14.06 18.07
N GLU A 336 -16.18 -14.51 17.03
CA GLU A 336 -15.66 -14.61 15.66
C GLU A 336 -15.01 -13.31 15.15
N THR A 337 -15.62 -12.16 15.44
CA THR A 337 -15.11 -10.85 14.98
C THR A 337 -13.93 -10.32 15.81
N SER A 338 -13.49 -11.03 16.86
CA SER A 338 -12.40 -10.68 17.80
C SER A 338 -12.52 -9.34 18.56
N TYR A 339 -13.46 -8.48 18.18
CA TYR A 339 -13.74 -7.22 18.88
C TYR A 339 -14.26 -7.48 20.29
N TYR A 340 -15.08 -8.51 20.45
CA TYR A 340 -15.63 -8.94 21.72
C TYR A 340 -15.01 -10.26 22.18
N SER A 341 -14.92 -10.39 23.49
CA SER A 341 -14.54 -11.62 24.19
C SER A 341 -15.32 -11.71 25.50
N LYS A 342 -15.34 -12.88 26.11
CA LYS A 342 -15.96 -13.07 27.42
C LYS A 342 -15.27 -14.14 28.22
N ASP A 343 -15.42 -14.06 29.53
CA ASP A 343 -15.18 -15.17 30.44
C ASP A 343 -16.48 -15.52 31.17
N LYS A 344 -16.40 -16.34 32.23
CA LYS A 344 -17.58 -16.75 33.00
C LYS A 344 -18.31 -15.60 33.73
N ASN A 345 -17.63 -14.48 33.98
CA ASN A 345 -18.09 -13.38 34.84
C ASN A 345 -18.24 -12.04 34.10
N HIS A 346 -17.58 -11.86 32.95
CA HIS A 346 -17.47 -10.57 32.29
C HIS A 346 -17.48 -10.68 30.76
N VAL A 347 -17.93 -9.60 30.11
CA VAL A 347 -17.76 -9.36 28.68
C VAL A 347 -16.74 -8.25 28.47
N TYR A 348 -15.94 -8.38 27.42
CA TYR A 348 -14.87 -7.45 27.07
C TYR A 348 -15.01 -7.00 25.63
N VAL A 349 -14.57 -5.77 25.36
CA VAL A 349 -14.44 -5.20 24.03
C VAL A 349 -13.06 -4.56 23.88
N TYR A 350 -12.32 -4.92 22.84
CA TYR A 350 -10.93 -4.47 22.61
C TYR A 350 -10.03 -4.62 23.85
N GLY A 351 -10.17 -5.73 24.59
CA GLY A 351 -9.41 -5.98 25.81
C GLY A 351 -9.82 -5.16 27.03
N LYS A 352 -10.95 -4.44 26.99
CA LYS A 352 -11.47 -3.66 28.11
C LYS A 352 -12.82 -4.18 28.57
N LEU A 353 -13.11 -4.06 29.86
CA LEU A 353 -14.38 -4.48 30.44
C LEU A 353 -15.55 -3.70 29.79
N LEU A 354 -16.51 -4.43 29.21
CA LEU A 354 -17.75 -3.86 28.70
C LEU A 354 -18.74 -3.71 29.87
N LYS A 355 -19.04 -2.47 30.24
CA LYS A 355 -19.97 -2.19 31.34
C LYS A 355 -21.40 -2.56 30.93
N GLU A 356 -22.20 -2.95 31.93
CA GLU A 356 -23.64 -3.23 31.81
C GLU A 356 -24.01 -4.46 30.95
N ALA A 357 -23.02 -5.16 30.42
CA ALA A 357 -23.25 -6.36 29.62
C ALA A 357 -23.72 -7.54 30.46
N ASP A 358 -24.80 -8.18 30.05
CA ASP A 358 -25.28 -9.44 30.60
C ASP A 358 -24.54 -10.62 29.94
N VAL A 359 -23.54 -11.15 30.65
CA VAL A 359 -22.62 -12.21 30.17
C VAL A 359 -23.36 -13.44 29.66
N ALA A 360 -24.50 -13.79 30.29
CA ALA A 360 -25.26 -14.99 29.98
C ALA A 360 -25.96 -14.88 28.62
N THR A 361 -26.43 -13.70 28.25
CA THR A 361 -27.20 -13.46 27.02
C THR A 361 -26.41 -12.73 25.93
N PHE A 362 -25.18 -12.28 26.22
CA PHE A 362 -24.35 -11.56 25.26
C PHE A 362 -23.93 -12.43 24.05
N GLY A 363 -24.20 -11.92 22.85
CA GLY A 363 -23.85 -12.57 21.59
C GLY A 363 -24.06 -11.69 20.36
N PRO A 364 -23.74 -12.18 19.16
CA PRO A 364 -23.93 -11.42 17.92
C PRO A 364 -25.42 -11.10 17.71
N SER A 365 -25.73 -9.93 17.15
CA SER A 365 -27.10 -9.61 16.75
C SER A 365 -27.54 -10.46 15.55
N ASN A 366 -28.86 -10.64 15.38
CA ASN A 366 -29.42 -11.44 14.28
C ASN A 366 -29.33 -10.72 12.92
N GLU A 367 -28.83 -9.49 12.88
CA GLU A 367 -28.68 -8.73 11.65
C GLU A 367 -27.47 -9.22 10.86
N LYS A 368 -27.74 -9.83 9.69
CA LYS A 368 -26.69 -10.26 8.77
C LYS A 368 -25.75 -9.11 8.43
N HIS A 369 -24.45 -9.36 8.57
CA HIS A 369 -23.36 -8.41 8.29
C HIS A 369 -23.31 -7.19 9.22
N SER A 370 -24.01 -7.24 10.35
CA SER A 370 -23.93 -6.21 11.38
C SER A 370 -22.73 -6.46 12.28
N LEU A 371 -22.02 -5.40 12.67
CA LEU A 371 -20.98 -5.44 13.71
C LEU A 371 -21.58 -5.31 15.12
N LEU A 372 -22.91 -5.49 15.22
CA LEU A 372 -23.65 -5.34 16.46
C LEU A 372 -23.65 -6.62 17.26
N TYR A 373 -23.45 -6.47 18.56
CA TYR A 373 -23.69 -7.51 19.56
C TYR A 373 -24.84 -7.06 20.44
N LYS A 374 -25.50 -7.98 21.11
CA LYS A 374 -26.58 -7.64 22.03
C LYS A 374 -26.60 -8.60 23.20
N ASP A 375 -27.25 -8.17 24.25
CA ASP A 375 -27.73 -9.01 25.33
C ASP A 375 -29.22 -8.76 25.57
N LYS A 376 -29.76 -9.23 26.69
CA LYS A 376 -31.17 -9.05 27.04
C LYS A 376 -31.56 -7.59 27.34
N ASN A 377 -30.60 -6.73 27.64
CA ASN A 377 -30.82 -5.34 28.07
C ASN A 377 -30.47 -4.33 26.97
N HIS A 378 -29.42 -4.60 26.19
CA HIS A 378 -28.78 -3.61 25.32
C HIS A 378 -28.29 -4.20 23.99
N THR A 379 -28.25 -3.35 22.96
CA THR A 379 -27.51 -3.58 21.72
C THR A 379 -26.24 -2.74 21.73
N TYR A 380 -25.12 -3.30 21.28
CA TYR A 380 -23.79 -2.71 21.37
C TYR A 380 -23.13 -2.56 20.00
N ARG A 381 -22.40 -1.46 19.83
CA ARG A 381 -21.46 -1.22 18.74
C ARG A 381 -20.12 -0.78 19.32
N GLY A 382 -19.18 -1.71 19.40
CA GLY A 382 -17.95 -1.50 20.17
C GLY A 382 -18.26 -1.35 21.66
N ASP A 383 -17.78 -0.29 22.27
CA ASP A 383 -18.00 0.05 23.67
C ASP A 383 -19.28 0.85 23.93
N LYS A 384 -20.07 1.13 22.89
CA LYS A 384 -21.28 1.96 22.98
C LYS A 384 -22.55 1.13 22.94
N ILE A 385 -23.52 1.51 23.76
CA ILE A 385 -24.91 1.07 23.65
C ILE A 385 -25.56 1.85 22.50
N VAL A 386 -26.29 1.14 21.65
CA VAL A 386 -27.10 1.68 20.56
C VAL A 386 -28.53 1.76 21.05
N GLU A 387 -29.09 2.96 21.06
CA GLU A 387 -30.50 3.18 21.33
C GLU A 387 -31.30 2.90 20.04
N ASP A 388 -32.35 2.09 20.15
CA ASP A 388 -33.29 1.89 19.06
C ASP A 388 -34.11 3.18 18.89
N ASN A 389 -33.92 3.88 17.76
CA ASN A 389 -34.76 5.03 17.36
C ASN A 389 -36.00 4.57 16.59
#